data_AF-A0A3M8WDQ9-F1
#
_entry.id   AF-A0A3M8WDQ9-F1
#
_cell.length_a   1.000
_cell.length_b   1.000
_cell.length_c   1.000
_cell.angle_alpha   90.00
_cell.angle_beta   90.00
_cell.angle_gamma   90.00
#
_symmetry.space_group_name_H-M   'P 1'
#
loop_
_entity.id
_entity.type
_entity.pdbx_description
1 polymer ?
#
loop_
_entity_poly.entity_id
_entity_poly.type
_entity_poly.pdbx_seq_one_letter_code
_entity_poly.pdbx_strand_id
1 'polypeptide(L)'
;MPWQLPPLVRITDRTAKLERQRKRAATEGYGTLAGVSGLDRVGKTEVALAWLHGLRERFPDGQLYTHLGAEAAAGPMAPEEVVGQFLRALEVETRQILTPFAERVALYRSLTAARGLA
;
A
#
# COMPACT_ATOMS: atom_id res chain seq x y z
N MET A 1 -6.88 -4.57 12.54
CA MET A 1 -6.92 -3.86 11.23
C MET A 1 -5.74 -2.92 11.08
N PRO A 2 -4.95 -3.04 10.00
CA PRO A 2 -3.68 -2.31 9.86
C PRO A 2 -3.88 -0.85 9.42
N TRP A 3 -3.20 0.09 10.09
CA TRP A 3 -3.08 1.50 9.66
C TRP A 3 -1.61 1.88 9.63
N GLN A 4 -0.93 1.52 8.54
CA GLN A 4 0.54 1.52 8.49
C GLN A 4 1.16 2.72 7.80
N LEU A 5 0.36 3.66 7.29
CA LEU A 5 0.91 4.85 6.64
C LEU A 5 1.76 5.66 7.64
N PRO A 6 2.97 6.08 7.24
CA PRO A 6 3.75 7.07 7.97
C PRO A 6 2.93 8.34 8.29
N PRO A 7 3.28 9.07 9.37
CA PRO A 7 2.58 10.29 9.75
C PRO A 7 2.61 11.34 8.64
N LEU A 8 1.53 12.12 8.55
CA LEU A 8 1.37 13.13 7.53
C LEU A 8 2.22 14.38 7.81
N VAL A 9 2.93 14.86 6.80
CA VAL A 9 3.49 16.22 6.76
C VAL A 9 2.55 17.09 5.93
N ARG A 10 2.23 18.30 6.40
CA ARG A 10 1.27 19.19 5.71
C ARG A 10 1.74 19.52 4.30
N ILE A 11 0.96 19.15 3.29
CA ILE A 11 1.14 19.58 1.91
C ILE A 11 -0.01 20.49 1.47
N THR A 12 0.25 21.37 0.50
CA THR A 12 -0.77 22.23 -0.12
C THR A 12 -1.04 21.72 -1.54
N ASP A 13 -2.27 21.24 -1.75
CA ASP A 13 -2.93 20.99 -3.04
C ASP A 13 -2.10 20.30 -4.16
N ARG A 14 -1.91 18.98 -4.04
CA ARG A 14 -1.29 18.14 -5.10
C ARG A 14 -1.95 16.78 -5.34
N THR A 15 -3.12 16.52 -4.75
CA THR A 15 -3.76 15.19 -4.78
C THR A 15 -4.87 15.04 -5.84
N ALA A 16 -5.33 16.15 -6.44
CA ALA A 16 -6.49 16.15 -7.35
C ALA A 16 -6.35 15.22 -8.56
N LYS A 17 -5.13 15.07 -9.11
CA LYS A 17 -4.88 14.15 -10.23
C LYS A 17 -5.06 12.68 -9.82
N LEU A 18 -4.58 12.32 -8.62
CA LEU A 18 -4.69 10.96 -8.08
C LEU A 18 -6.16 10.60 -7.78
N GLU A 19 -6.92 11.54 -7.21
CA GLU A 19 -8.36 11.36 -6.99
C GLU A 19 -9.13 11.14 -8.29
N ARG A 20 -8.83 11.90 -9.36
CA ARG A 20 -9.48 11.70 -10.67
C ARG A 20 -9.20 10.31 -11.23
N GLN A 21 -7.95 9.85 -11.14
CA GLN A 21 -7.58 8.51 -11.60
C GLN A 21 -8.32 7.42 -10.82
N ARG A 22 -8.41 7.56 -9.49
CA ARG A 22 -9.13 6.60 -8.64
C ARG A 22 -10.62 6.54 -8.93
N LYS A 23 -11.27 7.70 -9.07
CA LYS A 23 -12.70 7.77 -9.42
C LYS A 23 -12.98 7.07 -10.74
N ARG A 24 -12.11 7.22 -11.73
CA ARG A 24 -12.22 6.52 -13.02
C ARG A 24 -12.06 5.00 -12.89
N ALA A 25 -11.03 4.53 -12.18
CA ALA A 25 -10.85 3.08 -11.98
C ALA A 25 -12.03 2.45 -11.23
N ALA A 26 -12.57 3.16 -10.22
CA ALA A 26 -13.74 2.72 -9.47
C ALA A 26 -15.00 2.59 -10.35
N THR A 27 -15.24 3.51 -11.29
CA THR A 27 -16.36 3.39 -12.25
C THR A 27 -16.22 2.21 -13.20
N GLU A 28 -14.99 1.75 -13.45
CA GLU A 28 -14.68 0.61 -14.31
C GLU A 28 -14.63 -0.72 -13.52
N GLY A 29 -14.84 -0.69 -12.19
CA GLY A 29 -14.84 -1.88 -11.32
C GLY A 29 -13.45 -2.38 -10.93
N TYR A 30 -12.39 -1.59 -11.15
CA TYR A 30 -11.01 -1.99 -10.87
C TYR A 30 -10.40 -1.25 -9.68
N GLY A 31 -9.39 -1.88 -9.07
CA GLY A 31 -8.47 -1.21 -8.15
C GLY A 31 -7.64 -0.13 -8.87
N THR A 32 -7.17 0.87 -8.13
CA THR A 32 -6.35 1.95 -8.70
C THR A 32 -4.87 1.67 -8.47
N LEU A 33 -4.09 1.59 -9.54
CA LEU A 33 -2.62 1.65 -9.47
C LEU A 33 -2.16 3.06 -9.85
N ALA A 34 -1.55 3.78 -8.91
CA ALA A 34 -1.05 5.13 -9.12
C ALA A 34 0.47 5.19 -8.89
N GLY A 35 1.21 5.60 -9.92
CA GLY A 35 2.64 5.91 -9.82
C GLY A 35 2.88 7.40 -9.63
N VAL A 36 3.61 7.79 -8.59
CA VAL A 36 4.03 9.18 -8.35
C VAL A 36 5.51 9.31 -8.71
N SER A 37 5.80 10.04 -9.79
CA SER A 37 7.16 10.29 -10.29
C SER A 37 7.45 11.80 -10.38
N GLY A 38 8.72 12.15 -10.55
CA GLY A 38 9.22 13.54 -10.48
C GLY A 38 10.72 13.58 -10.17
N LEU A 39 11.27 14.77 -9.94
CA LEU A 39 12.66 14.93 -9.52
C LEU A 39 12.87 14.51 -8.06
N ASP A 40 14.12 14.29 -7.68
CA ASP A 40 14.47 13.93 -6.31
C ASP A 40 14.07 15.04 -5.34
N ARG A 41 13.63 14.64 -4.14
CA ARG A 41 13.22 15.54 -3.05
C ARG A 41 12.04 16.49 -3.36
N VAL A 42 11.30 16.27 -4.45
CA VAL A 42 10.12 17.10 -4.82
C VAL A 42 8.88 16.83 -3.95
N GLY A 43 8.96 15.87 -3.03
CA GLY A 43 7.89 15.53 -2.10
C GLY A 43 6.92 14.44 -2.59
N LYS A 44 7.38 13.48 -3.39
CA LYS A 44 6.51 12.43 -3.99
C LYS A 44 5.83 11.57 -2.92
N THR A 45 6.61 11.18 -1.91
CA THR A 45 6.14 10.36 -0.79
C THR A 45 5.08 11.14 0.00
N GLU A 46 5.32 12.43 0.23
CA GLU A 46 4.41 13.31 0.94
C GLU A 46 3.08 13.49 0.19
N VAL A 47 3.13 13.62 -1.15
CA VAL A 47 1.91 13.65 -1.99
C VAL A 47 1.15 12.32 -1.93
N ALA A 48 1.84 11.19 -2.02
CA ALA A 48 1.22 9.87 -1.93
C ALA A 48 0.58 9.65 -0.55
N LEU A 49 1.29 9.98 0.53
CA LEU A 49 0.80 9.85 1.90
C LEU A 49 -0.40 10.76 2.16
N ALA A 50 -0.35 12.02 1.74
CA ALA A 50 -1.48 12.94 1.90
C ALA A 50 -2.73 12.46 1.17
N TRP A 51 -2.55 11.91 -0.03
CA TRP A 51 -3.65 11.33 -0.78
C TRP A 51 -4.24 10.10 -0.07
N LEU A 52 -3.39 9.16 0.34
CA LEU A 52 -3.83 7.94 1.02
C LEU A 52 -4.46 8.22 2.40
N HIS A 53 -3.94 9.18 3.18
CA HIS A 53 -4.58 9.60 4.44
C HIS A 53 -6.00 10.16 4.22
N GLY A 54 -6.25 10.83 3.10
CA GLY A 54 -7.60 11.31 2.73
C GLY A 54 -8.58 10.19 2.33
N LEU A 55 -8.07 8.98 2.09
CA LEU A 55 -8.86 7.83 1.62
C LEU A 55 -9.32 6.89 2.74
N ARG A 56 -8.95 7.13 4.01
CA ARG A 56 -9.26 6.22 5.13
C ARG A 56 -10.73 5.81 5.22
N GLU A 57 -11.66 6.75 5.04
CA GLU A 57 -13.11 6.47 5.08
C GLU A 57 -13.59 5.55 3.95
N ARG A 58 -12.83 5.46 2.85
CA ARG A 58 -13.17 4.65 1.67
C ARG A 58 -12.57 3.25 1.72
N PHE A 59 -11.57 3.04 2.59
CA PHE A 59 -10.89 1.76 2.79
C PHE A 59 -10.98 1.38 4.27
N PRO A 60 -12.17 0.92 4.71
CA PRO A 60 -12.45 0.70 6.13
C PRO A 60 -11.63 -0.45 6.73
N ASP A 61 -11.14 -1.37 5.89
CA ASP A 61 -10.37 -2.53 6.34
C ASP A 61 -8.89 -2.20 6.62
N GLY A 62 -8.46 -0.98 6.28
CA GLY A 62 -7.16 -0.44 6.64
C GLY A 62 -6.26 -0.09 5.46
N GLN A 63 -4.99 0.15 5.79
CA GLN A 63 -3.95 0.57 4.87
C GLN A 63 -2.66 -0.19 5.14
N LEU A 64 -2.16 -0.87 4.11
CA LEU A 64 -0.90 -1.62 4.15
C LEU A 64 0.22 -0.78 3.54
N TYR A 65 1.35 -0.70 4.23
CA TYR A 65 2.48 0.11 3.79
C TYR A 65 3.79 -0.65 3.99
N THR A 66 4.63 -0.60 2.97
CA THR A 66 6.03 -1.03 3.08
C THR A 66 6.94 -0.06 2.34
N HIS A 67 8.14 0.12 2.87
CA HIS A 67 9.19 0.87 2.21
C HIS A 67 10.12 -0.13 1.51
N LEU A 68 10.11 -0.15 0.17
CA LEU A 68 10.88 -1.10 -0.62
C LEU A 68 12.40 -0.84 -0.60
N GLY A 69 12.84 0.33 -0.10
CA GLY A 69 14.27 0.58 0.12
C GLY A 69 15.12 0.64 -1.15
N ALA A 70 14.62 1.23 -2.24
CA ALA A 70 15.37 1.33 -3.50
C ALA A 70 16.75 2.02 -3.36
N GLU A 71 16.94 2.83 -2.31
CA GLU A 71 18.20 3.52 -1.97
C GLU A 71 18.95 2.89 -0.78
N ALA A 72 18.49 1.76 -0.25
CA ALA A 72 19.13 1.12 0.90
C ALA A 72 20.44 0.42 0.49
N ALA A 73 21.45 0.48 1.35
CA ALA A 73 22.75 -0.15 1.10
C ALA A 73 22.65 -1.68 0.92
N ALA A 74 21.63 -2.32 1.50
CA ALA A 74 21.35 -3.74 1.35
C ALA A 74 20.56 -4.10 0.07
N GLY A 75 20.18 -3.11 -0.75
CA GLY A 75 19.32 -3.29 -1.91
C GLY A 75 17.82 -3.28 -1.58
N PRO A 76 16.95 -3.40 -2.60
CA PRO A 76 15.51 -3.39 -2.40
C PRO A 76 15.03 -4.62 -1.62
N MET A 77 13.95 -4.44 -0.87
CA MET A 77 13.32 -5.51 -0.09
C MET A 77 12.85 -6.66 -0.98
N ALA A 78 13.14 -7.90 -0.57
CA ALA A 78 12.69 -9.09 -1.29
C ALA A 78 11.15 -9.22 -1.28
N PRO A 79 10.50 -9.64 -2.38
CA PRO A 79 9.06 -9.83 -2.45
C PRO A 79 8.50 -10.77 -1.36
N GLU A 80 9.25 -11.80 -1.01
CA GLU A 80 8.93 -12.76 0.05
C GLU A 80 8.77 -12.08 1.41
N GLU A 81 9.59 -11.07 1.68
CA GLU A 81 9.58 -10.34 2.92
C GLU A 81 8.41 -9.35 2.97
N VAL A 82 8.14 -8.66 1.85
CA VAL A 82 6.97 -7.77 1.72
C VAL A 82 5.67 -8.53 1.99
N VAL A 83 5.46 -9.67 1.33
CA VAL A 83 4.26 -10.50 1.53
C VAL A 83 4.19 -11.00 2.96
N GLY A 84 5.33 -11.41 3.55
CA GLY A 84 5.39 -11.82 4.95
C GLY A 84 5.00 -10.70 5.93
N GLN A 85 5.44 -9.46 5.68
CA GLN A 85 5.06 -8.29 6.48
C GLN A 85 3.55 -8.00 6.40
N PHE A 86 2.97 -8.07 5.20
CA PHE A 86 1.54 -7.83 5.02
C PHE A 86 0.68 -8.94 5.65
N LEU A 87 1.07 -10.21 5.54
CA LEU A 87 0.36 -11.30 6.23
C LEU A 87 0.40 -11.11 7.76
N ARG A 88 1.52 -10.71 8.34
CA ARG A 88 1.59 -10.36 9.77
C ARG A 88 0.68 -9.19 10.13
N ALA A 89 0.64 -8.15 9.29
CA ALA A 89 -0.23 -6.99 9.47
C ALA A 89 -1.73 -7.32 9.39
N LEU A 90 -2.07 -8.36 8.63
CA LEU A 90 -3.42 -8.92 8.50
C LEU A 90 -3.73 -9.96 9.60
N GLU A 91 -2.89 -10.03 10.65
CA GLU A 91 -3.07 -10.89 11.83
C GLU A 91 -3.04 -12.40 11.51
N VAL A 92 -2.32 -12.80 10.45
CA VAL A 92 -2.09 -14.21 10.12
C VAL A 92 -1.08 -14.82 11.08
N GLU A 93 -1.37 -16.02 11.57
CA GLU A 93 -0.49 -16.75 12.49
C GLU A 93 0.86 -17.06 11.85
N THR A 94 1.95 -16.86 12.60
CA THR A 94 3.33 -17.07 12.13
C THR A 94 3.54 -18.43 11.47
N ARG A 95 2.90 -19.50 11.96
CA ARG A 95 3.02 -20.85 11.38
C ARG A 95 2.55 -20.91 9.92
N GLN A 96 1.54 -20.14 9.55
CA GLN A 96 1.04 -20.06 8.17
C GLN A 96 1.96 -19.21 7.28
N ILE A 97 2.77 -18.34 7.88
CA ILE A 97 3.76 -17.50 7.19
C ILE A 97 5.06 -18.28 6.89
N LEU A 98 5.29 -19.42 7.56
CA LEU A 98 6.42 -20.31 7.27
C LEU A 98 6.18 -21.22 6.05
N THR A 99 5.05 -21.06 5.36
CA THR A 99 4.73 -21.80 4.14
C THR A 99 5.58 -21.32 2.95
N PRO A 100 5.70 -22.15 1.89
CA PRO A 100 6.30 -21.76 0.63
C PRO A 100 5.77 -20.42 0.10
N PHE A 101 6.60 -19.65 -0.58
CA PHE A 101 6.24 -18.30 -1.02
C PHE A 101 4.97 -18.26 -1.88
N ALA A 102 4.78 -19.23 -2.77
CA ALA A 102 3.57 -19.33 -3.59
C ALA A 102 2.29 -19.46 -2.75
N GLU A 103 2.33 -20.22 -1.66
CA GLU A 103 1.21 -20.39 -0.73
C GLU A 103 0.92 -19.10 0.04
N ARG A 104 1.97 -18.39 0.48
CA ARG A 104 1.83 -17.08 1.10
C ARG A 104 1.15 -16.06 0.18
N VAL A 105 1.53 -16.05 -1.11
CA VAL A 105 0.90 -15.17 -2.12
C VAL A 105 -0.56 -15.53 -2.33
N ALA A 106 -0.89 -16.83 -2.40
CA ALA A 106 -2.27 -17.29 -2.52
C ALA A 106 -3.10 -16.86 -1.30
N LEU A 107 -2.59 -17.07 -0.09
CA LEU A 107 -3.24 -16.64 1.15
C LEU A 107 -3.45 -15.11 1.19
N TYR A 108 -2.43 -14.33 0.80
CA TYR A 108 -2.55 -12.88 0.72
C TYR A 108 -3.67 -12.44 -0.24
N ARG A 109 -3.77 -13.06 -1.42
CA ARG A 109 -4.85 -12.78 -2.37
C ARG A 109 -6.22 -13.13 -1.81
N SER A 110 -6.35 -14.30 -1.16
CA SER A 110 -7.61 -14.72 -0.55
C SER A 110 -8.07 -13.77 0.56
N LEU A 111 -7.15 -13.28 1.39
CA LEU A 111 -7.47 -12.36 2.48
C LEU A 111 -7.85 -10.96 1.99
N THR A 112 -7.25 -10.50 0.90
CA THR A 112 -7.47 -9.14 0.37
C THR A 112 -8.62 -9.06 -0.64
N ALA A 113 -9.07 -10.19 -1.21
CA ALA A 113 -10.11 -10.21 -2.24
C ALA A 113 -11.46 -9.57 -1.83
N ALA A 114 -11.81 -9.61 -0.56
CA ALA A 114 -13.07 -9.07 -0.03
C ALA A 114 -12.88 -7.85 0.89
N ARG A 115 -11.66 -7.31 0.98
CA ARG A 115 -11.35 -6.18 1.87
C ARG A 115 -11.14 -4.90 1.07
N GLY A 116 -11.76 -3.82 1.53
CA GLY A 116 -11.44 -2.46 1.12
C GLY A 116 -10.14 -2.02 1.79
N LEU A 117 -9.00 -2.51 1.31
CA LEU A 117 -7.65 -2.10 1.71
C LEU A 117 -7.05 -1.13 0.69
N ALA A 118 -6.28 -0.16 1.18
CA ALA A 118 -5.44 0.74 0.38
C ALA A 118 -3.95 0.48 0.59
#